data_AF-A0A0R1QDR4-F1
#
_entry.id   AF-A0A0R1QDR4-F1
#
_cell.length_a   1.000
_cell.length_b   1.000
_cell.length_c   1.000
_cell.angle_alpha   90.00
_cell.angle_beta   90.00
_cell.angle_gamma   90.00
#
_symmetry.space_group_name_H-M   'P 1'
#
loop_
_entity.id
_entity.type
_entity.pdbx_description
1 polymer ?
#
loop_
_entity_poly.entity_id
_entity_poly.type
_entity_poly.pdbx_seq_one_letter_code
_entity_poly.pdbx_strand_id
1 'polypeptide(L)'
;MNNQELQEYITNNSRAVKIFWDKALVYQQAKNKKRQPAKRWNETMLERAADKMLNTFITGIHDKIKMYVKEDQFEPQKSWIKFIEDNEVLDELEESVVEMEFA
;
A
#
# COMPACT_ATOMS: atom_id res chain seq x y z
N MET A 1 -15.83 -1.95 1.44
CA MET A 1 -14.75 -2.05 0.42
C MET A 1 -13.80 -3.17 0.85
N ASN A 2 -13.28 -3.99 -0.05
CA ASN A 2 -12.24 -5.01 0.26
C ASN A 2 -10.81 -4.48 -0.05
N ASN A 3 -9.77 -5.24 0.28
CA ASN A 3 -8.36 -4.81 0.07
C ASN A 3 -8.04 -4.46 -1.39
N GLN A 4 -8.53 -5.25 -2.34
CA GLN A 4 -8.27 -5.02 -3.76
C GLN A 4 -8.96 -3.74 -4.23
N GLU A 5 -10.24 -3.57 -3.88
CA GLU A 5 -11.00 -2.36 -4.20
C GLU A 5 -10.36 -1.11 -3.57
N LEU A 6 -9.86 -1.22 -2.33
CA LEU A 6 -9.16 -0.12 -1.66
C LEU A 6 -7.85 0.22 -2.34
N GLN A 7 -7.04 -0.78 -2.69
CA GLN A 7 -5.80 -0.55 -3.42
C GLN A 7 -6.05 0.12 -4.77
N GLU A 8 -7.06 -0.34 -5.51
CA GLU A 8 -7.45 0.25 -6.79
C GLU A 8 -7.91 1.70 -6.61
N TYR A 9 -8.74 1.96 -5.60
CA TYR A 9 -9.18 3.32 -5.28
C TYR A 9 -8.00 4.23 -4.93
N ILE A 10 -7.08 3.80 -4.05
CA ILE A 10 -5.88 4.60 -3.71
C ILE A 10 -5.02 4.82 -4.96
N THR A 11 -4.81 3.79 -5.79
CA THR A 11 -3.99 3.90 -7.01
C THR A 11 -4.55 4.92 -8.01
N ASN A 12 -5.87 4.99 -8.12
CA ASN A 12 -6.54 5.89 -9.07
C ASN A 12 -6.61 7.34 -8.58
N ASN A 13 -6.51 7.57 -7.27
CA ASN A 13 -6.72 8.88 -6.67
C ASN A 13 -5.47 9.42 -5.95
N SER A 14 -4.40 8.63 -5.86
CA SER A 14 -3.20 8.96 -5.12
C SER A 14 -1.96 8.22 -5.66
N ARG A 15 -0.78 8.81 -5.44
CA ARG A 15 0.53 8.22 -5.73
C ARG A 15 1.04 7.32 -4.61
N ALA A 16 0.37 7.25 -3.45
CA ALA A 16 0.85 6.52 -2.28
C ALA A 16 1.20 5.05 -2.58
N VAL A 17 0.34 4.34 -3.32
CA VAL A 17 0.60 2.93 -3.73
C VAL A 17 1.88 2.81 -4.53
N LYS A 18 2.05 3.68 -5.53
CA LYS A 18 3.23 3.67 -6.41
C LYS A 18 4.50 4.00 -5.63
N ILE A 19 4.48 5.08 -4.83
CA ILE A 19 5.65 5.51 -4.05
C ILE A 19 6.06 4.42 -3.04
N PHE A 20 5.09 3.79 -2.37
CA PHE A 20 5.36 2.70 -1.44
C PHE A 20 6.01 1.51 -2.16
N TRP A 21 5.44 1.10 -3.30
CA TRP A 21 5.95 -0.03 -4.06
C TRP A 21 7.37 0.23 -4.60
N ASP A 22 7.63 1.42 -5.13
CA ASP A 22 8.96 1.82 -5.62
C ASP A 22 10.00 1.77 -4.49
N LYS A 23 9.67 2.32 -3.30
CA LYS A 23 10.53 2.25 -2.11
C LYS A 23 10.75 0.80 -1.66
N ALA A 24 9.70 -0.03 -1.68
CA ALA A 24 9.79 -1.44 -1.29
C ALA A 24 10.68 -2.23 -2.25
N LEU A 25 10.59 -1.96 -3.56
CA LEU A 25 11.45 -2.57 -4.57
C LEU A 25 12.92 -2.18 -4.34
N VAL A 26 13.21 -0.88 -4.13
CA VAL A 26 14.56 -0.40 -3.83
C VAL A 26 15.13 -1.07 -2.58
N TYR A 27 14.32 -1.20 -1.52
CA TYR A 27 14.70 -1.90 -0.31
C TYR A 27 15.04 -3.38 -0.55
N GLN A 28 14.19 -4.09 -1.31
CA GLN A 28 14.44 -5.49 -1.67
C GLN A 28 15.70 -5.64 -2.53
N GLN A 29 15.94 -4.73 -3.48
CA GLN A 29 17.15 -4.70 -4.30
C GLN A 29 18.40 -4.48 -3.43
N ALA A 30 18.36 -3.55 -2.47
CA ALA A 30 19.46 -3.32 -1.54
C ALA A 30 19.78 -4.56 -0.70
N LYS A 31 18.76 -5.26 -0.19
CA LYS A 31 18.93 -6.54 0.52
C LYS A 31 19.47 -7.62 -0.40
N ASN A 32 19.02 -7.67 -1.64
CA ASN A 32 19.46 -8.65 -2.62
C ASN A 32 20.95 -8.49 -2.98
N LYS A 33 21.45 -7.25 -3.08
CA LYS A 33 22.88 -6.97 -3.31
C LYS A 33 23.79 -7.58 -2.24
N LYS A 34 23.32 -7.63 -0.98
CA LYS A 34 24.02 -8.22 0.16
C LYS A 34 24.03 -9.76 0.16
N ARG A 35 23.24 -10.41 -0.70
CA ARG A 35 23.23 -11.87 -0.83
C ARG A 35 24.46 -12.36 -1.59
N GLN A 36 24.87 -13.59 -1.30
CA GLN A 36 25.87 -14.30 -2.10
C GLN A 36 25.46 -14.28 -3.57
N PRO A 37 26.39 -14.07 -4.53
CA PRO A 37 26.05 -13.94 -5.95
C PRO A 37 25.16 -15.05 -6.49
N ALA A 38 25.46 -16.31 -6.15
CA ALA A 38 24.68 -17.48 -6.56
C ALA A 38 23.28 -17.59 -5.92
N LYS A 39 22.95 -16.75 -4.93
CA LYS A 39 21.68 -16.72 -4.19
C LYS A 39 20.90 -15.42 -4.40
N ARG A 40 21.36 -14.54 -5.29
CA ARG A 40 20.65 -13.31 -5.63
C ARG A 40 19.36 -13.66 -6.38
N TRP A 41 18.29 -13.01 -5.97
CA TRP A 41 17.00 -13.05 -6.63
C TRP A 41 17.08 -12.34 -7.98
N ASN A 42 16.31 -12.85 -8.94
CA ASN A 42 16.04 -12.15 -10.20
C ASN A 42 14.99 -11.05 -9.99
N GLU A 43 14.71 -10.28 -11.04
CA GLU A 43 13.77 -9.16 -11.02
C GLU A 43 12.37 -9.59 -10.58
N THR A 44 11.79 -10.63 -11.20
CA THR A 44 10.46 -11.15 -10.83
C THR A 44 10.34 -11.54 -9.35
N MET A 45 11.39 -12.10 -8.76
CA MET A 45 11.40 -12.43 -7.34
C MET A 45 11.47 -11.19 -6.44
N LEU A 46 12.12 -10.11 -6.88
CA LEU A 46 12.18 -8.84 -6.18
C LEU A 46 10.82 -8.12 -6.24
N GLU A 47 10.21 -8.07 -7.41
CA GLU A 47 8.86 -7.51 -7.61
C GLU A 47 7.84 -8.24 -6.74
N ARG A 48 7.82 -9.57 -6.76
CA ARG A 48 6.94 -10.37 -5.88
C ARG A 48 7.16 -10.08 -4.39
N ALA A 49 8.39 -9.77 -3.99
CA ALA A 49 8.68 -9.41 -2.61
C ALA A 49 8.17 -7.99 -2.27
N ALA A 50 8.27 -7.05 -3.21
CA ALA A 50 7.67 -5.71 -3.09
C ALA A 50 6.13 -5.78 -3.06
N ASP A 51 5.52 -6.59 -3.93
CA ASP A 51 4.06 -6.85 -3.93
C ASP A 51 3.59 -7.40 -2.59
N LYS A 52 4.35 -8.32 -1.99
CA LYS A 52 4.01 -8.86 -0.67
C LYS A 52 4.05 -7.77 0.40
N MET A 53 5.03 -6.87 0.36
CA MET A 53 5.09 -5.72 1.28
C MET A 53 3.91 -4.79 1.06
N LEU A 54 3.56 -4.50 -0.20
CA LEU A 54 2.41 -3.66 -0.56
C LEU A 54 1.10 -4.28 -0.05
N ASN A 55 0.89 -5.58 -0.24
CA ASN A 55 -0.30 -6.27 0.25
C ASN A 55 -0.45 -6.15 1.78
N THR A 56 0.64 -6.28 2.53
CA THR A 56 0.63 -6.07 3.99
C THR A 56 0.31 -4.62 4.35
N PHE A 57 0.88 -3.66 3.62
CA PHE A 57 0.60 -2.24 3.81
C PHE A 57 -0.87 -1.89 3.57
N ILE A 58 -1.44 -2.30 2.42
CA ILE A 58 -2.86 -2.11 2.10
C ILE A 58 -3.76 -2.77 3.14
N THR A 59 -3.43 -3.99 3.58
CA THR A 59 -4.20 -4.66 4.65
C THR A 59 -4.20 -3.85 5.93
N GLY A 60 -3.06 -3.29 6.33
CA GLY A 60 -2.97 -2.42 7.52
C GLY A 60 -3.78 -1.12 7.40
N ILE A 61 -3.83 -0.51 6.22
CA ILE A 61 -4.69 0.66 5.96
C ILE A 61 -6.16 0.25 6.04
N HIS A 62 -6.52 -0.85 5.36
CA HIS A 62 -7.88 -1.37 5.33
C HIS A 62 -8.40 -1.66 6.74
N ASP A 63 -7.64 -2.40 7.54
CA ASP A 63 -8.00 -2.75 8.90
C ASP A 63 -8.23 -1.51 9.76
N LYS A 64 -7.36 -0.49 9.64
CA LYS A 64 -7.54 0.78 10.35
C LYS A 64 -8.80 1.52 9.93
N ILE A 65 -9.03 1.71 8.62
CA ILE A 65 -10.20 2.44 8.12
C ILE A 65 -11.49 1.70 8.51
N LYS A 66 -11.52 0.37 8.36
CA LYS A 66 -12.68 -0.47 8.68
C LYS A 66 -13.15 -0.33 10.12
N MET A 67 -12.24 -0.03 11.07
CA MET A 67 -12.61 0.19 12.47
C MET A 67 -13.48 1.44 12.68
N TYR A 68 -13.42 2.40 11.76
CA TYR A 68 -14.11 3.70 11.89
C TYR A 68 -15.25 3.87 10.89
N VAL A 69 -15.20 3.19 9.73
CA VAL A 69 -16.26 3.25 8.74
C VAL A 69 -17.53 2.57 9.27
N LYS A 70 -18.60 3.35 9.36
CA LYS A 70 -19.96 2.82 9.56
C LYS A 70 -20.56 2.53 8.19
N GLU A 71 -20.48 1.28 7.76
CA GLU A 71 -20.99 0.87 6.45
C GLU A 71 -22.51 0.95 6.40
N ASP A 72 -23.03 1.70 5.41
CA ASP A 72 -24.41 1.58 4.98
C ASP A 72 -24.64 0.21 4.32
N GLN A 73 -25.75 -0.46 4.66
CA GLN A 73 -26.05 -1.80 4.16
C GLN A 73 -26.31 -1.83 2.65
N PHE A 74 -26.79 -0.74 2.07
CA PHE A 74 -27.14 -0.61 0.66
C PHE A 74 -26.03 0.06 -0.15
N GLU A 75 -25.26 0.97 0.46
CA GLU A 75 -24.14 1.68 -0.18
C GLU A 75 -22.80 1.55 0.59
N PRO A 76 -22.28 0.32 0.81
CA PRO A 76 -21.07 0.12 1.60
C PRO A 76 -19.85 0.78 0.96
N GLN A 77 -19.70 0.76 -0.37
CA GLN A 77 -18.56 1.39 -1.05
C GLN A 77 -18.55 2.92 -0.88
N LYS A 78 -19.72 3.56 -0.96
CA LYS A 78 -19.87 5.01 -0.78
C LYS A 78 -19.53 5.45 0.64
N SER A 79 -19.84 4.62 1.64
CA SER A 79 -19.48 4.87 3.04
C SER A 79 -17.97 4.94 3.23
N TRP A 80 -17.22 4.07 2.54
CA TRP A 80 -15.76 4.08 2.55
C TRP A 80 -15.18 5.30 1.83
N ILE A 81 -15.66 5.59 0.61
CA ILE A 81 -15.21 6.73 -0.17
C ILE A 81 -15.42 8.02 0.62
N LYS A 82 -16.64 8.21 1.17
CA LYS A 82 -16.96 9.37 1.98
C LYS A 82 -16.04 9.50 3.20
N PHE A 83 -15.76 8.40 3.90
CA PHE A 83 -14.84 8.44 5.04
C PHE A 83 -13.43 8.85 4.62
N ILE A 84 -12.93 8.32 3.50
CA ILE A 84 -11.60 8.65 2.96
C ILE A 84 -11.52 10.14 2.59
N GLU A 85 -12.56 10.67 1.94
CA GLU A 85 -12.65 12.08 1.53
C GLU A 85 -12.81 13.01 2.75
N ASP A 86 -13.74 12.71 3.67
CA ASP A 86 -14.04 13.54 4.84
C ASP A 86 -12.85 13.66 5.81
N ASN A 87 -11.90 12.71 5.77
CA ASN A 87 -10.72 12.69 6.64
C ASN A 87 -9.40 12.88 5.86
N GLU A 88 -9.45 13.31 4.60
CA GLU A 88 -8.25 13.60 3.78
C GLU A 88 -7.21 12.46 3.79
N VAL A 89 -7.67 11.21 3.89
CA VAL A 89 -6.81 10.05 4.19
C VAL A 89 -5.75 9.83 3.11
N LEU A 90 -6.06 10.16 1.85
CA LEU A 90 -5.12 9.98 0.74
C LEU A 90 -3.95 10.96 0.83
N ASP A 91 -4.19 12.21 1.25
CA ASP A 91 -3.15 13.23 1.38
C ASP A 91 -2.21 12.88 2.53
N GLU A 92 -2.77 12.54 3.70
CA GLU A 92 -1.98 12.06 4.83
C GLU A 92 -1.17 10.80 4.48
N LEU A 93 -1.76 9.89 3.68
CA LEU A 93 -1.08 8.68 3.25
C LEU A 93 0.07 8.97 2.28
N GLU A 94 -0.10 9.90 1.33
CA GLU A 94 0.99 10.32 0.43
C GLU A 94 2.16 10.89 1.23
N GLU A 95 1.91 11.82 2.15
CA GLU A 95 2.93 12.42 3.00
C GLU A 95 3.66 11.35 3.82
N SER A 96 2.88 10.49 4.50
CA SER A 96 3.42 9.39 5.30
C SER A 96 4.32 8.46 4.50
N VAL A 97 3.93 8.11 3.27
CA VAL A 97 4.72 7.22 2.40
C VAL A 97 5.94 7.93 1.82
N VAL A 98 5.87 9.22 1.52
CA VAL A 98 7.01 10.02 1.06
C VAL A 98 8.10 10.05 2.13
N GLU A 99 7.74 10.27 3.39
CA GLU A 99 8.67 10.32 4.52
C GLU A 99 9.13 8.93 4.99
N MET A 100 8.40 7.88 4.64
CA MET A 100 8.72 6.51 5.03
C MET A 100 10.09 6.05 4.50
N GLU A 101 10.88 5.44 5.39
CA GLU A 101 12.09 4.70 5.07
C GLU A 101 12.03 3.27 5.61
N PHE A 102 12.47 2.29 4.80
CA PHE A 102 12.57 0.90 5.24
C PHE A 102 13.93 0.63 5.88
N ALA A 103 13.91 0.06 7.09
CA ALA A 103 15.10 -0.36 7.83
C ALA A 103 15.54 -1.80 7.53
#